data_AF-A0A8H4GRG1-F1
#
_entry.id   AF-A0A8H4GRG1-F1
#
_cell.length_a   1.000
_cell.length_b   1.000
_cell.length_c   1.000
_cell.angle_alpha   90.00
_cell.angle_beta   90.00
_cell.angle_gamma   90.00
#
_symmetry.space_group_name_H-M   'P 1'
#
loop_
_entity.id
_entity.type
_entity.pdbx_description
1 polymer ?
#
loop_
_entity_poly.entity_id
_entity_poly.type
_entity_poly.pdbx_seq_one_letter_code
_entity_poly.pdbx_strand_id
1 'polypeptide(L)'
;MTTPLTVHLLNISTCPLSNATTHPFLQQAGRGQIPKPLLSQWLSQDRLYAQSYIRFIGLLLSKIRLPPHNPDSSKPRTSTAEHRAMEVLIDALVNIRTELQFFEDTADEYGLDLTALPVAMEDEERERGECVRGEDRAEESYFGPNRITQAYIDMFMSAGSAATSLLEGMVVLWATEACYLQAWRFAASCGASRKSTAGPEQDADGGALRMRFIPNWTSPEFEAFVRRIGDVVDELAGQIKGAEERENLMGRCVQWWRQVVWLEERFWPVVKVD
;
A
#
# COMPACT_ATOMS: atom_id res chain seq x y z
N MET A 1 -25.53 15.33 -10.49
CA MET A 1 -24.06 15.18 -10.40
C MET A 1 -23.80 14.04 -9.45
N THR A 2 -23.24 12.93 -9.94
CA THR A 2 -22.86 11.78 -9.12
C THR A 2 -21.52 12.08 -8.45
N THR A 3 -21.43 11.90 -7.13
CA THR A 3 -20.16 12.01 -6.39
C THR A 3 -19.07 11.15 -7.04
N PRO A 4 -17.81 11.64 -7.19
CA PRO A 4 -16.70 10.82 -7.66
C PRO A 4 -16.56 9.55 -6.83
N LEU A 5 -16.16 8.44 -7.46
CA LEU A 5 -16.05 7.15 -6.79
C LEU A 5 -15.00 7.21 -5.67
N THR A 6 -13.85 7.84 -5.92
CA THR A 6 -12.78 7.99 -4.91
C THR A 6 -13.30 8.70 -3.65
N VAL A 7 -14.04 9.80 -3.82
CA VAL A 7 -14.69 10.54 -2.74
C VAL A 7 -15.73 9.69 -2.03
N HIS A 8 -16.51 8.89 -2.77
CA HIS A 8 -17.47 7.96 -2.16
C HIS A 8 -16.76 6.91 -1.29
N LEU A 9 -15.69 6.29 -1.79
CA LEU A 9 -14.93 5.24 -1.09
C LEU A 9 -14.30 5.76 0.22
N LEU A 10 -13.73 6.96 0.22
CA LEU A 10 -13.19 7.57 1.44
C LEU A 10 -14.26 7.81 2.52
N ASN A 11 -15.51 8.06 2.13
CA ASN A 11 -16.58 8.40 3.06
C ASN A 11 -17.32 7.18 3.66
N ILE A 12 -17.19 5.99 3.07
CA ILE A 12 -17.95 4.80 3.52
C ILE A 12 -17.25 3.95 4.59
N SER A 13 -15.99 4.20 4.91
CA SER A 13 -15.22 3.38 5.88
C SER A 13 -14.31 4.23 6.76
N THR A 14 -14.87 5.27 7.37
CA THR A 14 -14.10 6.29 8.11
C THR A 14 -13.32 5.72 9.31
N CYS A 15 -13.92 4.88 10.15
CA CYS A 15 -13.24 4.31 11.31
C CYS A 15 -12.14 3.28 10.93
N PRO A 16 -12.41 2.27 10.07
CA PRO A 16 -11.35 1.37 9.60
C PRO A 16 -10.20 2.10 8.88
N LEU A 17 -10.51 3.10 8.05
CA LEU A 17 -9.49 3.92 7.38
C LEU A 17 -8.63 4.70 8.39
N SER A 18 -9.24 5.25 9.43
CA SER A 18 -8.50 5.91 10.50
C SER A 18 -7.54 4.92 11.17
N ASN A 19 -8.02 3.74 11.59
CA ASN A 19 -7.16 2.74 12.23
C ASN A 19 -5.98 2.33 11.34
N ALA A 20 -6.25 2.13 10.05
CA ALA A 20 -5.25 1.77 9.05
C ALA A 20 -4.17 2.86 8.84
N THR A 21 -4.53 4.14 9.00
CA THR A 21 -3.66 5.27 8.64
C THR A 21 -3.14 6.06 9.85
N THR A 22 -3.58 5.73 11.06
CA THR A 22 -3.10 6.34 12.31
C THR A 22 -2.60 5.31 13.32
N HIS A 23 -2.10 4.18 12.83
CA HIS A 23 -1.61 3.07 13.64
C HIS A 23 -0.49 3.49 14.62
N PRO A 24 -0.39 2.92 15.83
CA PRO A 24 0.67 3.24 16.79
C PRO A 24 2.10 3.11 16.24
N PHE A 25 2.34 2.16 15.32
CA PHE A 25 3.60 2.05 14.59
C PHE A 25 3.95 3.34 13.85
N LEU A 26 3.01 3.93 13.12
CA LEU A 26 3.20 5.18 12.38
C LEU A 26 3.49 6.36 13.31
N GLN A 27 2.82 6.41 14.46
CA GLN A 27 3.08 7.42 15.47
C GLN A 27 4.51 7.33 16.00
N GLN A 28 4.97 6.12 16.33
CA GLN A 28 6.33 5.88 16.82
C GLN A 28 7.38 6.08 15.72
N ALA A 29 7.08 5.72 14.47
CA ALA A 29 7.91 5.99 13.30
C ALA A 29 8.15 7.49 13.14
N GLY A 30 7.07 8.28 13.17
CA GLY A 30 7.15 9.73 13.16
C GLY A 30 7.94 10.32 14.33
N ARG A 31 7.93 9.66 15.49
CA ARG A 31 8.67 10.06 16.68
C ARG A 31 10.10 9.53 16.72
N GLY A 32 10.56 8.73 15.75
CA GLY A 32 11.90 8.15 15.75
C GLY A 32 12.12 7.09 16.84
N GLN A 33 11.06 6.37 17.22
CA GLN A 33 11.07 5.39 18.31
C GLN A 33 11.13 3.94 17.84
N ILE A 34 11.05 3.69 16.52
CA ILE A 34 11.10 2.34 15.95
C ILE A 34 12.54 1.83 15.93
N PRO A 35 12.86 0.70 16.59
CA PRO A 35 14.21 0.13 16.56
C PRO A 35 14.54 -0.51 15.20
N LYS A 36 15.83 -0.51 14.81
CA LYS A 36 16.30 -1.15 13.57
C LYS A 36 15.80 -2.58 13.33
N PRO A 37 15.77 -3.51 14.33
CA PRO A 37 15.27 -4.86 14.09
C PRO A 37 13.80 -4.89 13.68
N LEU A 38 12.96 -4.07 14.32
CA LEU A 38 11.53 -3.97 14.00
C LEU A 38 11.31 -3.31 12.64
N LEU A 39 12.07 -2.25 12.33
CA LEU A 39 12.06 -1.62 11.02
C LEU A 39 12.47 -2.61 9.92
N SER A 40 13.54 -3.38 10.15
CA SER A 40 14.02 -4.39 9.19
C SER A 40 12.96 -5.45 8.90
N GLN A 41 12.26 -5.93 9.93
CA GLN A 41 11.18 -6.89 9.78
C GLN A 41 10.05 -6.35 8.92
N TRP A 42 9.56 -5.15 9.23
CA TRP A 42 8.52 -4.52 8.45
C TRP A 42 8.97 -4.26 7.00
N LEU A 43 10.16 -3.69 6.81
CA LEU A 43 10.69 -3.35 5.49
C LEU A 43 10.92 -4.59 4.62
N SER A 44 11.31 -5.72 5.21
CA SER A 44 11.42 -7.00 4.50
C SER A 44 10.07 -7.48 3.94
N GLN A 45 8.98 -7.25 4.67
CA GLN A 45 7.62 -7.59 4.25
C GLN A 45 7.09 -6.60 3.20
N ASP A 46 7.38 -5.31 3.39
CA ASP A 46 7.05 -4.25 2.43
C ASP A 46 7.76 -4.46 1.08
N ARG A 47 8.99 -4.99 1.11
CA ARG A 47 9.71 -5.40 -0.10
C ARG A 47 9.01 -6.54 -0.85
N LEU A 48 8.52 -7.57 -0.15
CA LEU A 48 7.79 -8.67 -0.77
C LEU A 48 6.45 -8.20 -1.35
N TYR A 49 5.76 -7.30 -0.64
CA TYR A 49 4.59 -6.59 -1.14
C TYR A 49 4.90 -5.83 -2.45
N ALA A 50 5.95 -5.00 -2.45
CA ALA A 50 6.40 -4.24 -3.62
C ALA A 50 6.78 -5.13 -4.82
N GLN A 51 7.39 -6.29 -4.58
CA GLN A 51 7.68 -7.26 -5.66
C GLN A 51 6.40 -7.82 -6.28
N SER A 52 5.36 -8.10 -5.48
CA SER A 52 4.08 -8.62 -5.98
C SER A 52 3.28 -7.57 -6.76
N TYR A 53 3.45 -6.29 -6.40
CA TYR A 53 2.86 -5.15 -7.09
C TYR A 53 3.23 -5.13 -8.58
N ILE A 54 4.47 -5.49 -8.95
CA ILE A 54 4.91 -5.57 -10.36
C ILE A 54 4.00 -6.50 -11.18
N ARG A 55 3.69 -7.69 -10.65
CA ARG A 55 2.83 -8.67 -11.31
C ARG A 55 1.41 -8.16 -11.42
N PHE A 56 0.90 -7.54 -10.36
CA PHE A 56 -0.43 -6.94 -10.34
C PHE A 56 -0.61 -5.88 -11.43
N ILE A 57 0.32 -4.92 -11.51
CA ILE A 57 0.27 -3.87 -12.55
C ILE A 57 0.38 -4.46 -13.95
N GLY A 58 1.23 -5.48 -14.15
CA GLY A 58 1.31 -6.22 -15.42
C GLY A 58 -0.04 -6.85 -15.83
N LEU A 59 -0.78 -7.39 -14.86
CA LEU A 59 -2.12 -7.93 -15.10
C LEU A 59 -3.12 -6.82 -15.46
N LEU A 60 -3.05 -5.64 -14.83
CA LEU A 60 -3.91 -4.50 -15.21
C LEU A 60 -3.60 -3.97 -16.61
N LEU A 61 -2.33 -3.82 -16.95
CA LEU A 61 -1.89 -3.43 -18.30
C LEU A 61 -2.42 -4.40 -19.36
N SER A 62 -2.43 -5.71 -19.06
CA SER A 62 -2.95 -6.73 -19.99
C SER A 62 -4.44 -6.60 -20.32
N LYS A 63 -5.21 -5.88 -19.49
CA LYS A 63 -6.65 -5.62 -19.71
C LYS A 63 -6.90 -4.45 -20.66
N ILE A 64 -5.92 -3.56 -20.82
CA ILE A 64 -6.10 -2.32 -21.55
C ILE A 64 -6.10 -2.58 -23.05
N ARG A 65 -7.14 -2.07 -23.72
CA ARG A 65 -7.23 -2.01 -25.18
C ARG A 65 -7.24 -0.56 -25.60
N LEU A 66 -6.12 -0.09 -26.14
CA LEU A 66 -6.03 1.28 -26.64
C LEU A 66 -6.90 1.42 -27.90
N PRO A 67 -7.83 2.39 -27.92
CA PRO A 67 -8.63 2.62 -29.11
C PRO A 67 -7.77 3.24 -30.22
N PRO A 68 -7.97 2.86 -31.51
CA PRO A 68 -7.19 3.40 -32.63
C PRO A 68 -7.47 4.89 -32.90
N HIS A 69 -8.56 5.43 -32.36
CA HIS A 69 -8.93 6.85 -32.39
C HIS A 69 -9.78 7.17 -31.15
N ASN A 70 -9.85 8.44 -30.76
CA ASN A 70 -10.77 8.83 -29.69
C ASN A 70 -12.23 8.61 -30.17
N PRO A 71 -13.06 7.85 -29.43
CA PRO A 71 -14.45 7.63 -29.79
C PRO A 71 -15.29 8.93 -29.80
N ASP A 72 -14.87 9.97 -29.07
CA ASP A 72 -15.39 11.32 -29.20
C ASP A 72 -14.67 12.04 -30.34
N SER A 73 -15.30 12.05 -31.51
CA SER A 73 -14.77 12.70 -32.72
C SER A 73 -14.62 14.22 -32.58
N SER A 74 -15.25 14.85 -31.58
CA SER A 74 -15.06 16.27 -31.29
C SER A 74 -13.73 16.55 -30.57
N LYS A 75 -13.10 15.52 -29.99
CA LYS A 75 -11.85 15.60 -29.22
C LYS A 75 -10.81 14.57 -29.68
N PRO A 76 -10.44 14.55 -30.98
CA PRO A 76 -9.62 13.47 -31.56
C PRO A 76 -8.21 13.36 -30.96
N ARG A 77 -7.69 14.43 -30.35
CA ARG A 77 -6.35 14.49 -29.75
C ARG A 77 -6.34 14.32 -28.24
N THR A 78 -7.51 14.24 -27.59
CA THR A 78 -7.58 14.07 -26.14
C THR A 78 -7.37 12.60 -25.82
N SER A 79 -6.47 12.29 -24.86
CA SER A 79 -6.26 10.91 -24.40
C SER A 79 -7.56 10.34 -23.83
N THR A 80 -7.82 9.05 -24.03
CA THR A 80 -8.95 8.35 -23.41
C THR A 80 -8.59 7.88 -22.00
N ALA A 81 -9.59 7.39 -21.24
CA ALA A 81 -9.34 6.79 -19.93
C ALA A 81 -8.36 5.62 -20.00
N GLU A 82 -8.42 4.81 -21.06
CA GLU A 82 -7.51 3.69 -21.30
C GLU A 82 -6.07 4.15 -21.53
N HIS A 83 -5.88 5.26 -22.25
CA HIS A 83 -4.55 5.85 -22.45
C HIS A 83 -3.98 6.36 -21.12
N ARG A 84 -4.78 7.09 -20.33
CA ARG A 84 -4.35 7.58 -19.02
C ARG A 84 -4.09 6.44 -18.02
N ALA A 85 -4.93 5.40 -18.04
CA ALA A 85 -4.72 4.20 -17.22
C ALA A 85 -3.39 3.53 -17.59
N MET A 86 -3.10 3.37 -18.88
CA MET A 86 -1.82 2.82 -19.33
C MET A 86 -0.64 3.66 -18.83
N GLU A 87 -0.68 4.98 -19.00
CA GLU A 87 0.39 5.89 -18.56
C GLU A 87 0.65 5.77 -17.06
N VAL A 88 -0.41 5.84 -16.24
CA VAL A 88 -0.29 5.75 -14.78
C VAL A 88 0.21 4.37 -14.33
N LEU A 89 -0.20 3.28 -14.99
CA LEU A 89 0.31 1.94 -14.69
C LEU A 89 1.78 1.76 -15.09
N ILE A 90 2.22 2.39 -16.19
CA ILE A 90 3.65 2.42 -16.55
C ILE A 90 4.45 3.21 -15.52
N ASP A 91 3.97 4.39 -15.13
CA ASP A 91 4.55 5.19 -14.05
C ASP A 91 4.67 4.36 -12.76
N ALA A 92 3.64 3.60 -12.41
CA ALA A 92 3.64 2.72 -11.23
C ALA A 92 4.76 1.67 -11.28
N LEU A 93 5.00 1.05 -12.44
CA LEU A 93 6.12 0.10 -12.63
C LEU A 93 7.49 0.79 -12.55
N VAL A 94 7.61 2.02 -13.05
CA VAL A 94 8.85 2.80 -12.94
C VAL A 94 9.12 3.18 -11.48
N ASN A 95 8.08 3.60 -10.76
CA ASN A 95 8.15 3.98 -9.35
C ASN A 95 8.54 2.77 -8.49
N ILE A 96 7.85 1.64 -8.62
CA ILE A 96 8.14 0.47 -7.77
C ILE A 96 9.54 -0.12 -8.03
N ARG A 97 10.04 -0.06 -9.27
CA ARG A 97 11.44 -0.42 -9.57
C ARG A 97 12.42 0.50 -8.86
N THR A 98 12.14 1.80 -8.88
CA THR A 98 12.99 2.82 -8.22
C THR A 98 12.92 2.67 -6.69
N GLU A 99 11.75 2.33 -6.16
CA GLU A 99 11.51 2.07 -4.74
C GLU A 99 12.25 0.83 -4.23
N LEU A 100 12.27 -0.26 -5.00
CA LEU A 100 13.05 -1.44 -4.64
C LEU A 100 14.55 -1.15 -4.54
N GLN A 101 15.09 -0.33 -5.46
CA GLN A 101 16.49 0.13 -5.34
C GLN A 101 16.67 1.04 -4.14
N PHE A 102 15.73 1.96 -3.90
CA PHE A 102 15.74 2.84 -2.75
C PHE A 102 15.73 2.09 -1.41
N PHE A 103 15.04 0.94 -1.32
CA PHE A 103 15.06 0.07 -0.15
C PHE A 103 16.45 -0.51 0.07
N GLU A 104 17.10 -1.00 -0.98
CA GLU A 104 18.45 -1.56 -0.93
C GLU A 104 19.48 -0.50 -0.50
N ASP A 105 19.47 0.67 -1.15
CA ASP A 105 20.39 1.76 -0.84
C ASP A 105 20.20 2.27 0.61
N THR A 106 18.95 2.37 1.08
CA THR A 106 18.66 2.81 2.44
C THR A 106 19.00 1.73 3.47
N ALA A 107 18.81 0.45 3.14
CA ALA A 107 19.20 -0.64 4.01
C ALA A 107 20.72 -0.69 4.22
N ASP A 108 21.50 -0.48 3.15
CA ASP A 108 22.95 -0.42 3.22
C ASP A 108 23.43 0.79 4.07
N GLU A 109 22.83 1.96 3.88
CA GLU A 109 23.20 3.18 4.63
C GLU A 109 22.92 3.04 6.14
N TYR A 110 21.76 2.50 6.51
CA TYR A 110 21.32 2.44 7.90
C TYR A 110 21.53 1.08 8.57
N GLY A 111 22.06 0.08 7.87
CA GLY A 111 22.29 -1.27 8.37
C GLY A 111 20.98 -1.99 8.72
N LEU A 112 20.01 -1.98 7.79
CA LEU A 112 18.74 -2.70 7.90
C LEU A 112 18.83 -4.05 7.19
N ASP A 113 18.13 -5.05 7.70
CA ASP A 113 18.10 -6.39 7.10
C ASP A 113 16.82 -6.60 6.28
N LEU A 114 16.95 -6.58 4.95
CA LEU A 114 15.84 -6.82 4.01
C LEU A 114 15.39 -8.29 3.91
N THR A 115 15.97 -9.16 4.73
CA THR A 115 15.61 -10.57 4.90
C THR A 115 15.28 -10.93 6.35
N ALA A 116 15.05 -9.90 7.19
CA ALA A 116 14.75 -10.09 8.59
C ALA A 116 13.51 -10.97 8.79
N LEU A 117 13.69 -12.08 9.51
CA LEU A 117 12.58 -12.93 9.90
C LEU A 117 11.71 -12.20 10.93
N PRO A 118 10.38 -12.37 10.91
CA PRO A 118 9.54 -11.94 12.02
C PRO A 118 10.13 -12.53 13.31
N VAL A 119 10.29 -11.73 14.37
CA VAL A 119 10.49 -12.36 15.69
C VAL A 119 9.29 -13.27 15.83
N ALA A 120 9.51 -14.57 15.95
CA ALA A 120 8.43 -15.53 16.04
C ALA A 120 7.45 -14.97 17.08
N MET A 121 6.17 -14.85 16.71
CA MET A 121 5.11 -14.56 17.67
C MET A 121 4.93 -15.78 18.58
N GLU A 122 6.02 -16.25 19.19
CA GLU A 122 6.05 -17.30 20.18
C GLU A 122 5.31 -16.86 21.44
N ASP A 123 5.11 -15.57 21.66
CA ASP A 123 4.50 -15.06 22.89
C ASP A 123 2.96 -15.04 22.87
N GLU A 124 2.30 -14.96 21.70
CA GLU A 124 0.82 -14.96 21.66
C GLU A 124 0.21 -16.36 21.46
N GLU A 125 0.88 -17.27 20.73
CA GLU A 125 0.41 -18.67 20.59
C GLU A 125 0.80 -19.54 21.79
N ARG A 126 1.81 -19.17 22.59
CA ARG A 126 2.10 -19.85 23.88
C ARG A 126 1.04 -19.58 24.95
N GLU A 127 0.32 -18.46 24.89
CA GLU A 127 -0.72 -18.12 25.86
C GLU A 127 -2.08 -18.77 25.55
N ARG A 128 -2.32 -19.26 24.33
CA ARG A 128 -3.49 -20.09 23.99
C ARG A 128 -3.08 -21.56 24.03
N GLY A 129 -3.15 -22.14 25.22
CA GLY A 129 -2.74 -23.51 25.50
C GLY A 129 -3.21 -24.56 24.48
N GLU A 130 -2.34 -25.57 24.35
CA GLU A 130 -2.51 -26.87 23.68
C GLU A 130 -2.13 -26.98 22.20
N CYS A 131 -0.82 -27.02 21.96
CA CYS A 131 -0.19 -28.03 21.10
C CYS A 131 1.18 -28.39 21.71
N VAL A 132 1.28 -29.52 22.41
CA VAL A 132 2.56 -30.06 22.88
C VAL A 132 3.34 -30.54 21.65
N ARG A 133 4.28 -29.72 21.16
CA ARG A 133 5.29 -30.21 20.20
C ARG A 133 6.39 -30.88 20.99
N GLY A 134 6.67 -32.12 20.61
CA GLY A 134 7.79 -32.91 21.13
C GLY A 134 9.11 -32.15 21.01
N GLU A 135 9.97 -32.39 21.98
CA GLU A 135 11.30 -31.79 22.14
C GLU A 135 12.12 -31.92 20.83
N ASP A 136 12.86 -30.85 20.51
CA ASP A 136 13.91 -30.78 19.49
C ASP A 136 13.53 -30.92 18.01
N ARG A 137 12.62 -30.06 17.54
CA ARG A 137 12.73 -29.53 16.17
C ARG A 137 12.79 -28.02 16.23
N ALA A 138 13.98 -27.46 16.04
CA ALA A 138 14.11 -26.07 15.59
C ALA A 138 13.20 -25.94 14.36
N GLU A 139 12.09 -25.22 14.50
CA GLU A 139 11.26 -24.90 13.34
C GLU A 139 12.16 -24.13 12.36
N GLU A 140 12.43 -24.73 11.20
CA GLU A 140 13.16 -24.05 10.14
C GLU A 140 12.34 -22.82 9.74
N SER A 141 12.76 -21.66 10.23
CA SER A 141 12.14 -20.38 9.88
C SER A 141 12.75 -19.91 8.56
N TYR A 142 11.92 -19.90 7.52
CA TYR A 142 12.30 -19.45 6.19
C TYR A 142 11.83 -18.02 5.96
N PHE A 143 12.67 -17.23 5.30
CA PHE A 143 12.26 -15.90 4.85
C PHE A 143 11.15 -16.02 3.80
N GLY A 144 10.06 -15.30 4.04
CA GLY A 144 8.88 -15.33 3.19
C GLY A 144 7.81 -14.35 3.65
N PRO A 145 6.71 -14.25 2.89
CA PRO A 145 5.60 -13.39 3.26
C PRO A 145 4.92 -13.94 4.52
N ASN A 146 4.72 -13.07 5.51
CA ASN A 146 3.84 -13.38 6.63
C ASN A 146 2.38 -13.50 6.13
N ARG A 147 1.45 -13.90 7.01
CA ARG A 147 0.05 -14.13 6.62
C ARG A 147 -0.63 -12.90 6.01
N ILE A 148 -0.34 -11.71 6.52
CA ILE A 148 -0.92 -10.46 6.02
C ILE A 148 -0.30 -10.09 4.67
N THR A 149 1.03 -10.17 4.55
CA THR A 149 1.73 -9.96 3.27
C THR A 149 1.23 -10.93 2.20
N GLN A 150 1.07 -12.21 2.54
CA GLN A 150 0.53 -13.22 1.62
C GLN A 150 -0.91 -12.89 1.20
N ALA A 151 -1.76 -12.48 2.15
CA ALA A 151 -3.13 -12.06 1.82
C ALA A 151 -3.15 -10.82 0.90
N TYR A 152 -2.19 -9.91 1.05
CA TYR A 152 -1.99 -8.78 0.15
C TYR A 152 -1.61 -9.23 -1.27
N ILE A 153 -0.64 -10.14 -1.37
CA ILE A 153 -0.20 -10.75 -2.64
C ILE A 153 -1.39 -11.43 -3.33
N ASP A 154 -2.17 -12.21 -2.59
CA ASP A 154 -3.33 -12.93 -3.12
C ASP A 154 -4.43 -11.97 -3.58
N MET A 155 -4.68 -10.89 -2.83
CA MET A 155 -5.62 -9.83 -3.21
C MET A 155 -5.20 -9.19 -4.54
N PHE A 156 -3.92 -8.86 -4.69
CA PHE A 156 -3.35 -8.33 -5.93
C PHE A 156 -3.53 -9.28 -7.12
N MET A 157 -3.26 -10.58 -6.94
CA MET A 157 -3.45 -11.55 -8.02
C MET A 157 -4.94 -11.69 -8.37
N SER A 158 -5.83 -11.62 -7.39
CA SER A 158 -7.29 -11.69 -7.59
C SER A 158 -7.83 -10.45 -8.31
N ALA A 159 -7.43 -9.25 -7.87
CA ALA A 159 -7.82 -7.98 -8.46
C ALA A 159 -7.29 -7.81 -9.91
N GLY A 160 -6.13 -8.37 -10.21
CA GLY A 160 -5.57 -8.43 -11.56
C GLY A 160 -6.17 -9.52 -12.45
N SER A 161 -6.84 -10.53 -11.88
CA SER A 161 -7.28 -11.73 -12.60
C SER A 161 -8.27 -11.43 -13.74
N ALA A 162 -8.39 -12.33 -14.71
CA ALA A 162 -9.32 -12.17 -15.84
C ALA A 162 -10.81 -12.03 -15.43
N ALA A 163 -11.17 -12.45 -14.20
CA ALA A 163 -12.52 -12.33 -13.67
C ALA A 163 -12.88 -10.91 -13.19
N THR A 164 -11.87 -10.05 -13.01
CA THR A 164 -12.03 -8.71 -12.43
C THR A 164 -11.91 -7.63 -13.51
N SER A 165 -12.72 -6.57 -13.42
CA SER A 165 -12.66 -5.45 -14.38
C SER A 165 -11.42 -4.58 -14.18
N LEU A 166 -11.06 -3.78 -15.20
CA LEU A 166 -9.97 -2.80 -15.07
C LEU A 166 -10.24 -1.80 -13.94
N LEU A 167 -11.49 -1.30 -13.83
CA LEU A 167 -11.86 -0.34 -12.78
C LEU A 167 -11.65 -0.91 -11.39
N GLU A 168 -12.05 -2.15 -11.13
CA GLU A 168 -11.84 -2.80 -9.82
C GLU A 168 -10.36 -2.90 -9.46
N GLY A 169 -9.51 -3.28 -10.42
CA GLY A 169 -8.06 -3.28 -10.24
C GLY A 169 -7.49 -1.88 -9.99
N MET A 170 -7.93 -0.87 -10.74
CA MET A 170 -7.54 0.52 -10.53
C MET A 170 -7.98 1.05 -9.15
N VAL A 171 -9.13 0.61 -8.63
CA VAL A 171 -9.59 0.93 -7.28
C VAL A 171 -8.65 0.31 -6.23
N VAL A 172 -8.22 -0.95 -6.40
CA VAL A 172 -7.25 -1.57 -5.49
C VAL A 172 -5.94 -0.79 -5.50
N LEU A 173 -5.41 -0.48 -6.69
CA LEU A 173 -4.20 0.32 -6.85
C LEU A 173 -4.33 1.70 -6.18
N TRP A 174 -5.39 2.44 -6.47
CA TRP A 174 -5.59 3.76 -5.86
C TRP A 174 -5.75 3.67 -4.34
N ALA A 175 -6.49 2.67 -3.84
CA ALA A 175 -6.78 2.53 -2.43
C ALA A 175 -5.51 2.24 -1.61
N THR A 176 -4.62 1.38 -2.10
CA THR A 176 -3.35 1.09 -1.42
C THR A 176 -2.48 2.35 -1.35
N GLU A 177 -2.33 3.06 -2.46
CA GLU A 177 -1.51 4.28 -2.52
C GLU A 177 -2.10 5.42 -1.68
N ALA A 178 -3.43 5.57 -1.66
CA ALA A 178 -4.12 6.56 -0.85
C ALA A 178 -3.96 6.28 0.65
N CYS A 179 -4.09 5.01 1.07
CA CYS A 179 -3.86 4.61 2.46
C CYS A 179 -2.40 4.86 2.86
N TYR A 180 -1.45 4.47 2.01
CA TYR A 180 -0.02 4.64 2.28
C TYR A 180 0.37 6.12 2.41
N LEU A 181 -0.08 6.98 1.48
CA LEU A 181 0.12 8.43 1.56
C LEU A 181 -0.47 9.02 2.85
N GLN A 182 -1.69 8.61 3.23
CA GLN A 182 -2.33 9.10 4.44
C GLN A 182 -1.61 8.64 5.71
N ALA A 183 -1.16 7.38 5.75
CA ALA A 183 -0.39 6.80 6.84
C ALA A 183 0.93 7.54 7.08
N TRP A 184 1.70 7.78 6.02
CA TRP A 184 2.99 8.45 6.14
C TRP A 184 2.86 9.95 6.42
N ARG A 185 1.79 10.60 5.96
CA ARG A 185 1.47 11.98 6.37
C ARG A 185 1.16 12.06 7.86
N PHE A 186 0.44 11.10 8.41
CA PHE A 186 0.21 11.02 9.84
C PHE A 186 1.53 10.84 10.60
N ALA A 187 2.40 9.92 10.17
CA ALA A 187 3.73 9.75 10.76
C ALA A 187 4.55 11.05 10.71
N ALA A 188 4.61 11.73 9.56
CA ALA A 188 5.29 13.02 9.42
C ALA A 188 4.77 14.08 10.42
N SER A 189 3.44 14.15 10.61
CA SER A 189 2.83 15.09 11.56
C SER A 189 3.21 14.81 13.02
N CYS A 190 3.41 13.54 13.38
CA CYS A 190 3.84 13.14 14.72
C CYS A 190 5.27 13.60 15.01
N GLY A 191 6.16 13.59 14.00
CA GLY A 191 7.53 14.09 14.12
C GLY A 191 7.60 15.60 14.29
N ALA A 192 6.75 16.36 13.58
CA ALA A 192 6.68 17.81 13.70
C ALA A 192 6.21 18.28 15.09
N SER A 193 5.41 17.46 15.79
CA SER A 193 4.91 17.77 17.14
C SER A 193 5.97 17.58 18.24
N ARG A 194 7.09 16.91 17.95
CA ARG A 194 8.13 16.59 18.93
C ARG A 194 8.95 17.85 19.27
N LYS A 195 8.84 18.34 20.52
CA LYS A 195 9.66 19.45 21.08
C LYS A 195 11.13 19.08 21.35
N SER A 196 11.61 17.97 20.79
CA SER A 196 12.95 17.43 21.08
C SER A 196 14.01 18.19 20.31
N THR A 197 15.12 18.52 20.99
CA THR A 197 16.33 19.09 20.38
C THR A 197 17.22 18.04 19.71
N ALA A 198 16.96 16.76 19.95
CA ALA A 198 17.68 15.65 19.32
C ALA A 198 17.31 15.54 17.83
N GLY A 199 18.33 15.58 16.97
CA GLY A 199 18.19 15.40 15.52
C GLY A 199 17.87 13.94 15.15
N PRO A 200 17.45 13.68 13.90
CA PRO A 200 17.05 12.35 13.43
C PRO A 200 18.11 11.26 13.59
N GLU A 201 19.40 11.61 13.65
CA GLU A 201 20.48 10.63 13.87
C GLU A 201 20.45 9.95 15.24
N GLN A 202 19.68 10.49 16.19
CA GLN A 202 19.45 9.90 17.51
C GLN A 202 18.16 9.06 17.55
N ASP A 203 17.46 8.92 16.43
CA ASP A 203 16.28 8.04 16.35
C ASP A 203 16.71 6.57 16.49
N ALA A 204 15.81 5.72 16.98
CA ALA A 204 16.10 4.32 17.30
C ALA A 204 16.47 3.45 16.07
N ASP A 205 16.16 3.94 14.87
CA ASP A 205 16.55 3.36 13.59
C ASP A 205 17.78 4.05 12.96
N GLY A 206 18.39 5.01 13.66
CA GLY A 206 19.47 5.86 13.15
C GLY A 206 19.00 6.98 12.23
N GLY A 207 17.68 7.20 12.10
CA GLY A 207 17.08 8.25 11.29
C GLY A 207 16.51 7.78 9.96
N ALA A 208 16.57 6.48 9.65
CA ALA A 208 16.14 5.91 8.36
C ALA A 208 14.70 6.35 7.99
N LEU A 209 13.75 6.21 8.92
CA LEU A 209 12.37 6.60 8.69
C LEU A 209 12.23 8.09 8.43
N ARG A 210 12.76 8.93 9.31
CA ARG A 210 12.55 10.39 9.24
C ARG A 210 13.37 11.10 8.16
N MET A 211 14.51 10.54 7.78
CA MET A 211 15.42 11.15 6.79
C MET A 211 15.21 10.62 5.37
N ARG A 212 14.76 9.37 5.21
CA ARG A 212 14.62 8.73 3.89
C ARG A 212 13.18 8.38 3.56
N PHE A 213 12.58 7.48 4.33
CA PHE A 213 11.29 6.86 3.99
C PHE A 213 10.10 7.83 4.07
N ILE A 214 9.93 8.53 5.20
CA ILE A 214 8.82 9.48 5.39
C ILE A 214 8.85 10.58 4.33
N PRO A 215 9.98 11.27 4.05
CA PRO A 215 10.05 12.25 2.97
C PRO A 215 9.70 11.69 1.59
N ASN A 216 10.10 10.46 1.28
CA ASN A 216 9.80 9.80 0.00
C ASN A 216 8.28 9.62 -0.19
N TRP A 217 7.61 9.03 0.80
CA TRP A 217 6.17 8.71 0.76
C TRP A 217 5.24 9.85 1.16
N THR A 218 5.79 11.02 1.48
CA THR A 218 5.02 12.26 1.66
C THR A 218 5.40 13.34 0.66
N SER A 219 6.21 12.98 -0.33
CA SER A 219 6.65 13.91 -1.37
C SER A 219 5.50 14.44 -2.23
N PRO A 220 5.61 15.69 -2.75
CA PRO A 220 4.65 16.22 -3.72
C PRO A 220 4.52 15.33 -4.96
N GLU A 221 5.61 14.69 -5.38
CA GLU A 221 5.65 13.77 -6.53
C GLU A 221 4.78 12.53 -6.26
N PHE A 222 4.92 11.92 -5.08
CA PHE A 222 4.12 10.77 -4.68
C PHE A 222 2.63 11.15 -4.54
N GLU A 223 2.32 12.28 -3.90
CA GLU A 223 0.94 12.79 -3.83
C GLU A 223 0.34 13.01 -5.22
N ALA A 224 1.09 13.62 -6.14
CA ALA A 224 0.62 13.85 -7.49
C ALA A 224 0.36 12.54 -8.22
N PHE A 225 1.18 11.51 -7.99
CA PHE A 225 0.96 10.17 -8.51
C PHE A 225 -0.34 9.55 -7.98
N VAL A 226 -0.57 9.55 -6.65
CA VAL A 226 -1.82 9.05 -6.05
C VAL A 226 -3.05 9.74 -6.62
N ARG A 227 -2.99 11.07 -6.81
CA ARG A 227 -4.07 11.84 -7.42
C ARG A 227 -4.34 11.42 -8.86
N ARG A 228 -3.30 11.20 -9.68
CA ARG A 228 -3.47 10.74 -11.07
C ARG A 228 -4.16 9.37 -11.14
N ILE A 229 -3.85 8.44 -10.23
CA ILE A 229 -4.57 7.16 -10.16
C ILE A 229 -6.05 7.41 -9.85
N GLY A 230 -6.34 8.28 -8.87
CA GLY A 230 -7.71 8.64 -8.49
C GLY A 230 -8.51 9.26 -9.63
N ASP A 231 -7.91 10.17 -10.39
CA ASP A 231 -8.54 10.79 -11.56
C ASP A 231 -8.92 9.73 -12.62
N VAL A 232 -8.07 8.73 -12.84
CA VAL A 232 -8.36 7.60 -13.74
C VAL A 232 -9.49 6.73 -13.21
N VAL A 233 -9.50 6.43 -11.91
CA VAL A 233 -10.59 5.66 -11.26
C VAL A 233 -11.93 6.38 -11.45
N ASP A 234 -11.98 7.68 -11.18
CA ASP A 234 -13.20 8.47 -11.31
C ASP A 234 -13.67 8.59 -12.76
N GLU A 235 -12.73 8.73 -13.71
CA GLU A 235 -13.07 8.74 -15.12
C GLU A 235 -13.64 7.41 -15.60
N LEU A 236 -12.98 6.28 -15.29
CA LEU A 236 -13.43 4.94 -15.64
C LEU A 236 -14.82 4.66 -15.02
N ALA A 237 -15.04 5.06 -13.78
CA ALA A 237 -16.35 4.94 -13.13
C ALA A 237 -17.43 5.80 -13.81
N GLY A 238 -17.06 6.98 -14.32
CA GLY A 238 -17.96 7.87 -15.07
C GLY A 238 -18.39 7.35 -16.44
N GLN A 239 -17.67 6.38 -17.00
CA GLN A 239 -17.95 5.80 -18.32
C GLN A 239 -18.95 4.62 -18.27
N ILE A 240 -19.25 4.09 -17.08
CA ILE A 240 -20.18 2.96 -16.93
C ILE A 240 -21.60 3.39 -17.32
N LYS A 241 -22.23 2.63 -18.22
CA LYS A 241 -23.59 2.88 -18.70
C LYS A 241 -24.56 1.90 -18.06
N GLY A 242 -25.81 2.33 -17.85
CA GLY A 242 -26.85 1.50 -17.24
C GLY A 242 -26.83 1.56 -15.71
N ALA A 243 -28.01 1.68 -15.10
CA ALA A 243 -28.14 1.84 -13.66
C ALA A 243 -27.74 0.56 -12.90
N GLU A 244 -28.20 -0.60 -13.36
CA GLU A 244 -27.91 -1.90 -12.74
C GLU A 244 -26.43 -2.29 -12.85
N GLU A 245 -25.83 -2.14 -14.03
CA GLU A 245 -24.40 -2.42 -14.23
C GLU A 245 -23.52 -1.51 -13.37
N ARG A 246 -23.88 -0.23 -13.30
CA ARG A 246 -23.22 0.74 -12.41
C ARG A 246 -23.35 0.31 -10.95
N GLU A 247 -24.54 0.01 -10.46
CA GLU A 247 -24.75 -0.40 -9.08
C GLU A 247 -23.92 -1.65 -8.73
N ASN A 248 -23.97 -2.68 -9.57
CA ASN A 248 -23.22 -3.92 -9.38
C ASN A 248 -21.71 -3.69 -9.33
N LEU A 249 -21.16 -2.89 -10.27
CA LEU A 249 -19.72 -2.62 -10.34
C LEU A 249 -19.26 -1.70 -9.19
N MET A 250 -20.06 -0.71 -8.79
CA MET A 250 -19.78 0.09 -7.60
C MET A 250 -19.76 -0.78 -6.34
N GLY A 251 -20.70 -1.73 -6.20
CA GLY A 251 -20.72 -2.69 -5.09
C GLY A 251 -19.43 -3.51 -4.99
N ARG A 252 -18.89 -3.99 -6.12
CA ARG A 252 -17.59 -4.69 -6.14
C ARG A 252 -16.41 -3.77 -5.80
N CYS A 253 -16.40 -2.53 -6.31
CA CYS A 253 -15.36 -1.55 -5.96
C CYS A 253 -15.34 -1.26 -4.45
N VAL A 254 -16.52 -1.16 -3.82
CA VAL A 254 -16.66 -1.01 -2.36
C VAL A 254 -16.10 -2.21 -1.61
N GLN A 255 -16.30 -3.44 -2.10
CA GLN A 255 -15.73 -4.63 -1.48
C GLN A 255 -14.20 -4.61 -1.55
N TRP A 256 -13.62 -4.24 -2.70
CA TRP A 256 -12.18 -4.09 -2.85
C TRP A 256 -11.60 -3.04 -1.91
N TRP A 257 -12.22 -1.86 -1.83
CA TRP A 257 -11.84 -0.81 -0.89
C TRP A 257 -11.81 -1.31 0.56
N ARG A 258 -12.86 -2.01 1.00
CA ARG A 258 -12.92 -2.58 2.35
C ARG A 258 -11.82 -3.61 2.59
N GLN A 259 -11.53 -4.44 1.59
CA GLN A 259 -10.46 -5.43 1.68
C GLN A 259 -9.09 -4.78 1.83
N VAL A 260 -8.80 -3.73 1.05
CA VAL A 260 -7.56 -2.96 1.15
C VAL A 260 -7.42 -2.35 2.55
N VAL A 261 -8.43 -1.61 3.02
CA VAL A 261 -8.39 -0.97 4.34
C VAL A 261 -8.22 -1.99 5.47
N TRP A 262 -8.85 -3.16 5.36
CA TRP A 262 -8.70 -4.24 6.34
C TRP A 262 -7.27 -4.79 6.38
N LEU A 263 -6.61 -4.93 5.23
CA LEU A 263 -5.22 -5.38 5.14
C LEU A 263 -4.25 -4.30 5.63
N GLU A 264 -4.44 -3.05 5.24
CA GLU A 264 -3.63 -1.90 5.71
C GLU A 264 -3.60 -1.80 7.23
N GLU A 265 -4.75 -1.96 7.90
CA GLU A 265 -4.82 -1.96 9.37
C GLU A 265 -3.95 -3.04 10.03
N ARG A 266 -3.75 -4.18 9.35
CA ARG A 266 -3.02 -5.35 9.88
C ARG A 266 -1.59 -5.46 9.38
N PHE A 267 -1.21 -4.61 8.42
CA PHE A 267 0.11 -4.64 7.82
C PHE A 267 1.19 -4.07 8.75
N TRP A 268 0.80 -3.12 9.61
CA TRP A 268 1.70 -2.48 10.55
C TRP A 268 2.08 -3.41 11.71
N PRO A 269 3.37 -3.46 12.12
CA PRO A 269 3.78 -4.22 13.29
C PRO A 269 3.11 -3.74 14.57
N VAL A 270 2.81 -4.67 15.47
CA VAL A 270 2.38 -4.35 16.83
C VAL A 270 3.53 -3.69 17.59
N VAL A 271 3.26 -2.54 18.19
CA VAL A 271 4.22 -1.79 19.03
C VAL A 271 3.62 -1.56 20.41
N LYS A 272 4.48 -1.53 21.43
CA LYS A 272 4.03 -1.20 22.79
C LYS A 272 3.56 0.25 22.82
N VAL A 273 2.34 0.48 23.28
CA VAL A 273 1.79 1.81 23.50
C VAL A 273 2.04 2.16 24.95
N ASP A 274 2.77 3.25 25.20
CA ASP A 274 2.98 3.82 26.55
C ASP A 274 1.69 4.46 27.10
#